data_AF-A0A7J5E5H2-F1
#
_entry.id   AF-A0A7J5E5H2-F1
#
_cell.length_a   1.000
_cell.length_b   1.000
_cell.length_c   1.000
_cell.angle_alpha   90.00
_cell.angle_beta   90.00
_cell.angle_gamma   90.00
#
_symmetry.space_group_name_H-M   'P 1'
#
loop_
_entity.id
_entity.type
_entity.pdbx_description
1 polymer ?
#
loop_
_entity_poly.entity_id
_entity_poly.type
_entity_poly.pdbx_seq_one_letter_code
_entity_poly.pdbx_strand_id
1 'polypeptide(L)'
;MTDSGLAPADVRRLRAATDAGTPWDDALVAIADDRARAAEQALAAGHVATAQQGFRWAAAALLFAQMAFNDDSPERTALYARFTATVGRAGALAEPAWEHVTLPFGDGRLHGWLLRPEGEARGTVIVLGGQSGWGATYLRAADTLLARGLAAFLVEGPGQGESRMSGGVLLDVDVRAAYSAFVDHVLDDPTLGGRVGIWGNSMGGLFAGTAAASDPRIGAVCVNGAPARPRLLGFRTFDEQAAAMLGGADAAAVQANFDRIALQPDDRIAGAVLVVHGGEDPIVSLEEQQPFLDAALGVADLLEWADGDHTIYRHGDERNAVVADWFADHLAPGRATLLDEVRASFAGTPDLRHRAVLDAVTRHVHALVRELRPTLAEWEDAIGFLTAVGQKCDDTRQEFVLLSDVLGVSMLVETLNGGEHGTESTVLGPFHMTASPRRALGDSISEVGLDRPCVVTGTAGDLDGQPLGGATVDVWQCDEEGFYDVQRPDTQPAGNGRGLFRADADGAFWFRTVVPSHYPIPTDGPVGALLRASERHPYRPAHVHFIAEADGFVPVTTHVFVADSPYLDSDAVFAVKPGLVRDFTVVTDPAEAERYGVTAPFRHVHFDLRLVPA
;
A
#
# COMPACT_ATOMS: atom_id res chain seq x y z
N MET A 1 32.45 -1.57 22.54
CA MET A 1 33.38 -2.72 22.43
C MET A 1 32.86 -3.96 23.16
N THR A 2 32.60 -3.89 24.46
CA THR A 2 32.07 -5.03 25.24
C THR A 2 30.66 -5.45 24.79
N ASP A 3 29.80 -4.46 24.51
CA ASP A 3 28.47 -4.70 23.94
C ASP A 3 28.52 -5.50 22.61
N SER A 4 29.57 -5.26 21.83
CA SER A 4 29.85 -5.94 20.56
C SER A 4 30.59 -7.28 20.70
N GLY A 5 30.73 -7.80 21.93
CA GLY A 5 31.28 -9.13 22.19
C GLY A 5 32.77 -9.19 22.51
N LEU A 6 33.51 -8.06 22.56
CA LEU A 6 34.90 -8.10 23.00
C LEU A 6 34.98 -8.34 24.51
N ALA A 7 35.72 -9.35 24.95
CA ALA A 7 35.81 -9.69 26.37
C ALA A 7 36.45 -8.53 27.19
N PRO A 8 35.98 -8.24 28.42
CA PRO A 8 36.57 -7.18 29.26
C PRO A 8 38.06 -7.33 29.52
N ALA A 9 38.56 -8.57 29.57
CA ALA A 9 39.98 -8.85 29.68
C ALA A 9 40.76 -8.44 28.42
N ASP A 10 40.18 -8.62 27.24
CA ASP A 10 40.80 -8.21 25.98
C ASP A 10 40.77 -6.70 25.78
N VAL A 11 39.75 -6.00 26.27
CA VAL A 11 39.75 -4.53 26.32
C VAL A 11 40.94 -4.02 27.15
N ARG A 12 41.22 -4.64 28.30
CA ARG A 12 42.40 -4.29 29.12
C ARG A 12 43.71 -4.62 28.41
N ARG A 13 43.79 -5.76 27.71
CA ARG A 13 44.97 -6.14 26.90
C ARG A 13 45.22 -5.15 25.77
N LEU A 14 44.16 -4.76 25.06
CA LEU A 14 44.21 -3.76 24.00
C LEU A 14 44.75 -2.44 24.56
N ARG A 15 44.17 -1.96 25.66
CA ARG A 15 44.61 -0.72 26.30
C ARG A 15 46.08 -0.76 26.68
N ALA A 16 46.53 -1.86 27.31
CA ALA A 16 47.92 -2.02 27.69
C ALA A 16 48.87 -2.04 26.47
N ALA A 17 48.47 -2.70 25.37
CA ALA A 17 49.26 -2.75 24.14
C ALA A 17 49.34 -1.37 23.45
N THR A 18 48.22 -0.66 23.35
CA THR A 18 48.20 0.69 22.75
C THR A 18 48.94 1.70 23.60
N ASP A 19 48.83 1.62 24.94
CA ASP A 19 49.61 2.46 25.86
C ASP A 19 51.13 2.18 25.74
N ALA A 20 51.51 0.97 25.34
CA ALA A 20 52.89 0.58 25.04
C ALA A 20 53.35 0.92 23.61
N GLY A 21 52.49 1.55 22.80
CA GLY A 21 52.80 2.01 21.45
C GLY A 21 52.54 1.01 20.33
N THR A 22 51.89 -0.13 20.61
CA THR A 22 51.40 -1.02 19.55
C THR A 22 50.24 -0.35 18.80
N PRO A 23 50.23 -0.35 17.44
CA PRO A 23 49.09 0.13 16.67
C PRO A 23 47.78 -0.58 17.05
N TRP A 24 46.67 0.13 16.93
CA TRP A 24 45.34 -0.34 17.37
C TRP A 24 44.91 -1.64 16.67
N ASP A 25 45.02 -1.66 15.35
CA ASP A 25 44.73 -2.79 14.48
C ASP A 25 45.66 -3.97 14.77
N ASP A 26 46.97 -3.73 14.88
CA ASP A 26 47.95 -4.77 15.23
C ASP A 26 47.63 -5.43 16.59
N ALA A 27 47.30 -4.63 17.60
CA ALA A 27 46.95 -5.12 18.93
C ALA A 27 45.69 -5.99 18.91
N LEU A 28 44.67 -5.58 18.14
CA LEU A 28 43.42 -6.32 18.00
C LEU A 28 43.56 -7.58 17.14
N VAL A 29 44.37 -7.53 16.08
CA VAL A 29 44.71 -8.72 15.27
C VAL A 29 45.45 -9.75 16.13
N ALA A 30 46.40 -9.32 16.97
CA ALA A 30 47.08 -10.22 17.89
C ALA A 30 46.11 -10.86 18.90
N ILE A 31 45.17 -10.07 19.46
CA ILE A 31 44.11 -10.59 20.34
C ILE A 31 43.24 -11.61 19.59
N ALA A 32 42.82 -11.29 18.36
CA ALA A 32 41.99 -12.16 17.54
C ALA A 32 42.69 -13.51 17.28
N ASP A 33 43.97 -13.48 16.91
CA ASP A 33 44.76 -14.68 16.62
C ASP A 33 44.95 -15.54 17.87
N ASP A 34 45.18 -14.94 19.04
CA ASP A 34 45.23 -15.68 20.31
C ASP A 34 43.89 -16.36 20.63
N ARG A 35 42.78 -15.65 20.46
CA ARG A 35 41.44 -16.18 20.72
C ARG A 35 41.08 -17.31 19.74
N ALA A 36 41.41 -17.14 18.46
CA ALA A 36 41.20 -18.17 17.44
C ALA A 36 42.05 -19.41 17.72
N ARG A 37 43.34 -19.26 18.07
CA ARG A 37 44.20 -20.39 18.46
C ARG A 37 43.65 -21.16 19.67
N ALA A 38 43.18 -20.45 20.70
CA ALA A 38 42.57 -21.07 21.86
C ALA A 38 41.27 -21.80 21.51
N ALA A 39 40.45 -21.23 20.62
CA ALA A 39 39.23 -21.86 20.11
C ALA A 39 39.53 -23.17 19.36
N GLU A 40 40.55 -23.18 18.52
CA GLU A 40 41.00 -24.39 17.80
C GLU A 40 41.44 -25.49 18.74
N GLN A 41 42.21 -25.15 19.78
CA GLN A 41 42.64 -26.10 20.80
C GLN A 41 41.46 -26.68 21.56
N ALA A 42 40.48 -25.84 21.91
CA ALA A 42 39.24 -26.29 22.55
C ALA A 42 38.44 -27.23 21.64
N LEU A 43 38.33 -26.91 20.34
CA LEU A 43 37.63 -27.73 19.37
C LEU A 43 38.31 -29.09 19.18
N ALA A 44 39.63 -29.11 19.05
CA ALA A 44 40.42 -30.34 18.97
C ALA A 44 40.28 -31.23 20.21
N ALA A 45 40.01 -30.63 21.38
CA ALA A 45 39.73 -31.33 22.63
C ALA A 45 38.24 -31.73 22.80
N GLY A 46 37.37 -31.44 21.83
CA GLY A 46 35.93 -31.75 21.88
C GLY A 46 35.08 -30.75 22.68
N HIS A 47 35.64 -29.61 23.07
CA HIS A 47 34.93 -28.57 23.83
C HIS A 47 34.25 -27.55 22.91
N VAL A 48 33.17 -27.98 22.24
CA VAL A 48 32.47 -27.21 21.19
C VAL A 48 32.00 -25.82 21.68
N ALA A 49 31.31 -25.74 22.81
CA ALA A 49 30.81 -24.45 23.35
C ALA A 49 31.96 -23.46 23.64
N THR A 50 33.07 -23.96 24.19
CA THR A 50 34.28 -23.14 24.45
C THR A 50 34.90 -22.65 23.14
N ALA A 51 34.98 -23.52 22.13
CA ALA A 51 35.50 -23.14 20.82
C ALA A 51 34.63 -22.08 20.14
N GLN A 52 33.31 -22.26 20.15
CA GLN A 52 32.36 -21.30 19.60
C GLN A 52 32.52 -19.92 20.25
N GLN A 53 32.55 -19.86 21.59
CA GLN A 53 32.75 -18.60 22.31
C GLN A 53 34.11 -17.96 21.99
N GLY A 54 35.16 -18.77 21.83
CA GLY A 54 36.49 -18.32 21.42
C GLY A 54 36.49 -17.66 20.03
N PHE A 55 35.79 -18.25 19.06
CA PHE A 55 35.61 -17.64 17.74
C PHE A 55 34.77 -16.36 17.80
N ARG A 56 33.73 -16.28 18.64
CA ARG A 56 32.98 -15.02 18.85
C ARG A 56 33.87 -13.90 19.38
N TRP A 57 34.77 -14.19 20.33
CA TRP A 57 35.75 -13.19 20.81
C TRP A 57 36.75 -12.78 19.73
N ALA A 58 37.24 -13.73 18.93
CA ALA A 58 38.15 -13.43 17.82
C ALA A 58 37.47 -12.55 16.75
N ALA A 59 36.21 -12.85 16.40
CA ALA A 59 35.42 -12.06 15.46
C ALA A 59 35.23 -10.62 15.98
N ALA A 60 34.84 -10.44 17.24
CA ALA A 60 34.71 -9.11 17.83
C ALA A 60 36.01 -8.31 17.75
N ALA A 61 37.17 -8.94 18.01
CA ALA A 61 38.46 -8.28 17.89
C ALA A 61 38.79 -7.86 16.43
N LEU A 62 38.51 -8.71 15.44
CA LEU A 62 38.70 -8.38 14.01
C LEU A 62 37.81 -7.23 13.55
N LEU A 63 36.57 -7.19 14.01
CA LEU A 63 35.64 -6.09 13.72
C LEU A 63 36.14 -4.75 14.28
N PHE A 64 36.73 -4.74 15.48
CA PHE A 64 37.33 -3.50 15.99
C PHE A 64 38.66 -3.18 15.32
N ALA A 65 39.42 -4.18 14.86
CA ALA A 65 40.67 -3.93 14.12
C ALA A 65 40.39 -3.16 12.83
N GLN A 66 39.33 -3.51 12.09
CA GLN A 66 39.00 -2.80 10.85
C GLN A 66 38.59 -1.33 11.08
N MET A 67 38.21 -0.93 12.30
CA MET A 67 37.90 0.47 12.62
C MET A 67 39.11 1.41 12.60
N ALA A 68 40.33 0.88 12.44
CA ALA A 68 41.49 1.72 12.12
C ALA A 68 41.39 2.39 10.74
N PHE A 69 40.50 1.89 9.86
CA PHE A 69 40.33 2.32 8.48
C PHE A 69 38.91 2.82 8.23
N ASN A 70 38.77 4.01 7.62
CA ASN A 70 37.46 4.60 7.32
C ASN A 70 37.01 4.37 5.87
N ASP A 71 37.92 4.02 4.97
CA ASP A 71 37.70 3.75 3.54
C ASP A 71 37.72 2.24 3.24
N ASP A 72 37.53 1.84 1.98
CA ASP A 72 37.65 0.44 1.54
C ASP A 72 39.07 0.08 1.12
N SER A 73 40.04 0.42 1.97
CA SER A 73 41.42 0.00 1.79
C SER A 73 41.55 -1.54 1.70
N PRO A 74 42.55 -2.05 0.98
CA PRO A 74 42.84 -3.50 0.93
C PRO A 74 42.99 -4.12 2.32
N GLU A 75 43.59 -3.38 3.26
CA GLU A 75 43.78 -3.77 4.66
C GLU A 75 42.44 -3.97 5.37
N ARG A 76 41.51 -3.00 5.26
CA ARG A 76 40.17 -3.11 5.83
C ARG A 76 39.40 -4.28 5.24
N THR A 77 39.44 -4.43 3.91
CA THR A 77 38.76 -5.50 3.19
C THR A 77 39.27 -6.88 3.64
N ALA A 78 40.59 -7.03 3.83
CA ALA A 78 41.18 -8.27 4.34
C ALA A 78 40.78 -8.56 5.79
N LEU A 79 40.75 -7.55 6.65
CA LEU A 79 40.27 -7.70 8.04
C LEU A 79 38.79 -8.08 8.09
N TYR A 80 37.96 -7.47 7.23
CA TYR A 80 36.54 -7.76 7.15
C TYR A 80 36.27 -9.19 6.64
N ALA A 81 36.99 -9.64 5.62
CA ALA A 81 36.90 -11.02 5.15
C ALA A 81 37.30 -12.04 6.23
N ARG A 82 38.35 -11.74 7.02
CA ARG A 82 38.73 -12.54 8.19
C ARG A 82 37.64 -12.55 9.27
N PHE A 83 37.01 -11.40 9.51
CA PHE A 83 35.89 -11.28 10.43
C PHE A 83 34.72 -12.18 10.00
N THR A 84 34.24 -12.05 8.76
CA THR A 84 33.15 -12.88 8.21
C THR A 84 33.48 -14.38 8.28
N ALA A 85 34.71 -14.77 7.89
CA ALA A 85 35.14 -16.16 8.00
C ALA A 85 35.12 -16.65 9.46
N THR A 86 35.56 -15.83 10.42
CA THR A 86 35.57 -16.19 11.84
C THR A 86 34.15 -16.29 12.43
N VAL A 87 33.22 -15.44 11.99
CA VAL A 87 31.79 -15.57 12.30
C VAL A 87 31.25 -16.90 11.77
N GLY A 88 31.56 -17.27 10.53
CA GLY A 88 31.16 -18.55 9.95
C GLY A 88 31.67 -19.76 10.73
N ARG A 89 32.87 -19.67 11.30
CA ARG A 89 33.41 -20.71 12.19
C ARG A 89 32.65 -20.82 13.50
N ALA A 90 32.23 -19.70 14.10
CA ALA A 90 31.37 -19.71 15.28
C ALA A 90 29.97 -20.25 14.94
N GLY A 91 29.42 -19.86 13.79
CA GLY A 91 28.10 -20.28 13.34
C GLY A 91 28.00 -21.76 12.98
N ALA A 92 29.06 -22.35 12.42
CA ALA A 92 29.13 -23.77 12.12
C ALA A 92 29.15 -24.66 13.39
N LEU A 93 29.48 -24.09 14.54
CA LEU A 93 29.46 -24.77 15.84
C LEU A 93 28.16 -24.51 16.64
N ALA A 94 27.25 -23.69 16.10
CA ALA A 94 25.95 -23.43 16.72
C ALA A 94 24.96 -24.55 16.41
N GLU A 95 23.97 -24.72 17.29
CA GLU A 95 22.83 -25.61 17.06
C GLU A 95 21.52 -24.82 17.28
N PRO A 96 20.71 -24.56 16.24
CA PRO A 96 20.99 -24.77 14.81
C PRO A 96 22.19 -23.95 14.31
N ALA A 97 22.85 -24.44 13.25
CA ALA A 97 23.94 -23.71 12.61
C ALA A 97 23.45 -22.37 12.03
N TRP A 98 24.27 -21.32 12.16
CA TRP A 98 23.94 -20.02 11.57
C TRP A 98 24.10 -20.07 10.05
N GLU A 99 23.21 -19.40 9.34
CA GLU A 99 23.20 -19.37 7.89
C GLU A 99 23.73 -18.01 7.39
N HIS A 100 24.70 -18.03 6.48
CA HIS A 100 25.14 -16.84 5.78
C HIS A 100 24.30 -16.66 4.53
N VAL A 101 23.39 -15.69 4.55
CA VAL A 101 22.43 -15.42 3.49
C VAL A 101 23.00 -14.37 2.53
N THR A 102 22.86 -14.63 1.24
CA THR A 102 23.20 -13.69 0.17
C THR A 102 22.00 -13.52 -0.74
N LEU A 103 21.51 -12.28 -0.89
CA LEU A 103 20.33 -11.95 -1.70
C LEU A 103 20.74 -11.07 -2.88
N PRO A 104 20.23 -11.32 -4.10
CA PRO A 104 20.47 -10.42 -5.23
C PRO A 104 19.74 -9.08 -5.03
N PHE A 105 20.37 -7.96 -5.39
CA PHE A 105 19.74 -6.65 -5.40
C PHE A 105 20.37 -5.74 -6.46
N GLY A 106 19.60 -5.42 -7.52
CA GLY A 106 20.16 -4.79 -8.71
C GLY A 106 21.27 -5.67 -9.31
N ASP A 107 22.42 -5.04 -9.62
CA ASP A 107 23.63 -5.74 -10.09
C ASP A 107 24.51 -6.28 -8.94
N GLY A 108 24.12 -6.00 -7.69
CA GLY A 108 24.88 -6.33 -6.49
C GLY A 108 24.23 -7.42 -5.63
N ARG A 109 24.76 -7.58 -4.42
CA ARG A 109 24.32 -8.57 -3.44
C ARG A 109 24.23 -7.98 -2.04
N LEU A 110 23.13 -8.27 -1.36
CA LEU A 110 22.91 -7.99 0.04
C LEU A 110 23.29 -9.22 0.88
N HIS A 111 23.83 -8.98 2.08
CA HIS A 111 24.40 -10.01 2.94
C HIS A 111 23.81 -9.94 4.35
N GLY A 112 23.73 -11.10 5.02
CA GLY A 112 23.35 -11.18 6.42
C GLY A 112 23.55 -12.56 7.03
N TRP A 113 23.46 -12.63 8.35
CA TRP A 113 23.54 -13.88 9.11
C TRP A 113 22.19 -14.20 9.74
N LEU A 114 21.61 -15.33 9.39
CA LEU A 114 20.33 -15.79 9.91
C LEU A 114 20.56 -16.82 11.01
N LEU A 115 20.04 -16.51 12.20
CA LEU A 115 20.10 -17.34 13.40
C LEU A 115 18.69 -17.77 13.78
N ARG A 116 18.51 -19.06 14.03
CA ARG A 116 17.21 -19.66 14.37
C ARG A 116 17.20 -20.10 15.84
N PRO A 117 16.06 -19.98 16.55
CA PRO A 117 15.96 -20.48 17.92
C PRO A 117 15.93 -22.01 17.91
N GLU A 118 16.08 -22.61 19.08
CA GLU A 118 15.70 -24.02 19.23
C GLU A 118 14.19 -24.17 19.03
N GLY A 119 13.77 -25.01 18.08
CA GLY A 119 12.36 -25.19 17.73
C GLY A 119 11.87 -24.24 16.64
N GLU A 120 10.54 -24.08 16.54
CA GLU A 120 9.91 -23.23 15.53
C GLU A 120 9.97 -21.75 15.92
N ALA A 121 10.40 -20.89 15.00
CA ALA A 121 10.45 -19.45 15.25
C ALA A 121 9.03 -18.87 15.29
N ARG A 122 8.76 -18.02 16.29
CA ARG A 122 7.48 -17.31 16.46
C ARG A 122 7.35 -16.07 15.59
N GLY A 123 8.46 -15.68 14.98
CA GLY A 123 8.67 -14.48 14.18
C GLY A 123 10.18 -14.25 14.04
N THR A 124 10.54 -13.29 13.19
CA THR A 124 11.93 -12.95 12.92
C THR A 124 12.16 -11.46 13.09
N VAL A 125 13.26 -11.10 13.75
CA VAL A 125 13.70 -9.70 13.87
C VAL A 125 14.92 -9.50 12.99
N ILE A 126 14.79 -8.62 12.01
CA ILE A 126 15.90 -8.12 11.19
C ILE A 126 16.66 -7.09 12.02
N VAL A 127 17.94 -7.33 12.32
CA VAL A 127 18.77 -6.44 13.14
C VAL A 127 19.88 -5.84 12.30
N LEU A 128 20.04 -4.52 12.39
CA LEU A 128 20.96 -3.75 11.55
C LEU A 128 21.61 -2.61 12.35
N GLY A 129 22.81 -2.22 11.91
CA GLY A 129 23.56 -1.11 12.49
C GLY A 129 23.62 0.12 11.60
N GLY A 130 24.53 1.03 11.94
CA GLY A 130 24.78 2.28 11.20
C GLY A 130 25.85 2.16 10.11
N GLN A 131 26.67 3.20 9.97
CA GLN A 131 27.57 3.42 8.81
C GLN A 131 28.58 2.28 8.55
N SER A 132 29.12 1.67 9.59
CA SER A 132 30.30 0.80 9.45
C SER A 132 29.99 -0.64 9.00
N GLY A 133 28.71 -1.03 8.91
CA GLY A 133 28.30 -2.43 8.67
C GLY A 133 28.57 -3.31 9.88
N TRP A 134 27.51 -3.55 10.65
CA TRP A 134 27.61 -4.13 11.98
C TRP A 134 26.84 -5.47 12.10
N GLY A 135 26.49 -6.15 11.01
CA GLY A 135 25.54 -7.28 11.04
C GLY A 135 25.85 -8.29 12.15
N ALA A 136 26.93 -9.07 11.99
CA ALA A 136 27.34 -10.06 12.99
C ALA A 136 27.92 -9.47 14.30
N THR A 137 27.90 -8.16 14.49
CA THR A 137 28.20 -7.51 15.77
C THR A 137 27.08 -7.71 16.77
N TYR A 138 25.84 -7.75 16.28
CA TYR A 138 24.64 -7.86 17.11
C TYR A 138 24.35 -9.29 17.59
N LEU A 139 25.36 -10.16 17.57
CA LEU A 139 25.26 -11.53 18.06
C LEU A 139 24.73 -11.63 19.51
N ARG A 140 25.03 -10.66 20.38
CA ARG A 140 24.48 -10.64 21.75
C ARG A 140 23.00 -10.26 21.78
N ALA A 141 22.56 -9.35 20.91
CA ALA A 141 21.15 -9.04 20.74
C ALA A 141 20.41 -10.24 20.13
N ALA A 142 21.03 -10.93 19.16
CA ALA A 142 20.51 -12.17 18.62
C ALA A 142 20.27 -13.22 19.71
N ASP A 143 21.25 -13.46 20.59
CA ASP A 143 21.09 -14.42 21.69
C ASP A 143 19.85 -14.09 22.56
N THR A 144 19.59 -12.80 22.83
CA THR A 144 18.40 -12.38 23.61
C THR A 144 17.07 -12.59 22.87
N LEU A 145 17.05 -12.47 21.55
CA LEU A 145 15.89 -12.74 20.70
C LEU A 145 15.63 -14.25 20.59
N LEU A 146 16.67 -15.04 20.35
CA LEU A 146 16.61 -16.50 20.28
C LEU A 146 16.06 -17.08 21.58
N ALA A 147 16.49 -16.55 22.74
CA ALA A 147 15.98 -16.96 24.05
C ALA A 147 14.47 -16.71 24.25
N ARG A 148 13.83 -15.91 23.38
CA ARG A 148 12.38 -15.62 23.39
C ARG A 148 11.63 -16.33 22.26
N GLY A 149 12.31 -17.22 21.52
CA GLY A 149 11.76 -17.96 20.40
C GLY A 149 11.59 -17.14 19.13
N LEU A 150 12.32 -16.02 18.99
CA LEU A 150 12.38 -15.23 17.77
C LEU A 150 13.66 -15.56 17.01
N ALA A 151 13.55 -15.77 15.69
CA ALA A 151 14.75 -15.81 14.85
C ALA A 151 15.35 -14.40 14.71
N ALA A 152 16.65 -14.32 14.49
CA ALA A 152 17.37 -13.07 14.32
C ALA A 152 18.06 -13.09 12.96
N PHE A 153 17.77 -12.10 12.12
CA PHE A 153 18.45 -11.92 10.84
C PHE A 153 19.35 -10.68 10.91
N LEU A 154 20.64 -10.91 11.11
CA LEU A 154 21.65 -9.87 11.30
C LEU A 154 22.15 -9.39 9.94
N VAL A 155 21.57 -8.31 9.42
CA VAL A 155 21.75 -7.89 8.03
C VAL A 155 22.70 -6.72 7.87
N GLU A 156 23.25 -6.61 6.67
CA GLU A 156 24.00 -5.45 6.20
C GLU A 156 23.34 -4.96 4.92
N GLY A 157 22.74 -3.77 4.97
CA GLY A 157 22.05 -3.15 3.86
C GLY A 157 22.99 -2.38 2.91
N PRO A 158 22.40 -1.54 2.04
CA PRO A 158 23.15 -0.68 1.14
C PRO A 158 24.17 0.20 1.87
N GLY A 159 25.39 0.28 1.34
CA GLY A 159 26.48 1.06 1.92
C GLY A 159 27.12 0.44 3.15
N GLN A 160 26.72 -0.76 3.58
CA GLN A 160 27.18 -1.38 4.82
C GLN A 160 28.03 -2.63 4.56
N GLY A 161 29.11 -2.78 5.33
CA GLY A 161 29.84 -4.04 5.52
C GLY A 161 30.12 -4.82 4.23
N GLU A 162 29.79 -6.11 4.26
CA GLU A 162 29.97 -7.06 3.15
C GLU A 162 29.15 -6.68 1.91
N SER A 163 27.91 -6.22 2.10
CA SER A 163 27.03 -5.75 1.02
C SER A 163 27.65 -4.61 0.21
N ARG A 164 28.41 -3.74 0.86
CA ARG A 164 29.20 -2.70 0.18
C ARG A 164 30.51 -3.24 -0.37
N MET A 165 31.36 -3.82 0.49
CA MET A 165 32.75 -4.13 0.15
C MET A 165 32.89 -5.22 -0.91
N SER A 166 32.04 -6.25 -0.86
CA SER A 166 32.07 -7.40 -1.79
C SER A 166 30.76 -7.61 -2.55
N GLY A 167 29.65 -7.09 -2.00
CA GLY A 167 28.34 -7.12 -2.63
C GLY A 167 28.13 -6.01 -3.67
N GLY A 168 28.91 -4.92 -3.61
CA GLY A 168 28.83 -3.81 -4.56
C GLY A 168 27.59 -2.92 -4.41
N VAL A 169 26.84 -3.04 -3.31
CA VAL A 169 25.64 -2.24 -3.05
C VAL A 169 26.00 -1.02 -2.20
N LEU A 170 26.02 0.16 -2.82
CA LEU A 170 26.26 1.44 -2.17
C LEU A 170 24.94 2.08 -1.67
N LEU A 171 25.01 3.12 -0.84
CA LEU A 171 23.84 3.79 -0.24
C LEU A 171 23.06 4.67 -1.22
N ASP A 172 23.45 4.74 -2.50
CA ASP A 172 22.79 5.53 -3.55
C ASP A 172 21.57 4.83 -4.15
N VAL A 173 21.35 3.56 -3.82
CA VAL A 173 20.20 2.76 -4.26
C VAL A 173 18.91 3.08 -3.51
N ASP A 174 17.81 2.41 -3.89
CA ASP A 174 16.57 2.41 -3.12
C ASP A 174 16.75 1.59 -1.83
N VAL A 175 17.05 2.29 -0.74
CA VAL A 175 17.30 1.71 0.58
C VAL A 175 16.04 1.01 1.11
N ARG A 176 14.85 1.56 0.86
CA ARG A 176 13.59 0.99 1.33
C ARG A 176 13.34 -0.36 0.66
N ALA A 177 13.49 -0.42 -0.66
CA ALA A 177 13.38 -1.67 -1.42
C ALA A 177 14.44 -2.71 -1.00
N ALA A 178 15.66 -2.28 -0.67
CA ALA A 178 16.70 -3.19 -0.20
C ALA A 178 16.32 -3.87 1.13
N TYR A 179 15.71 -3.14 2.06
CA TYR A 179 15.22 -3.76 3.30
C TYR A 179 13.98 -4.63 3.09
N SER A 180 13.09 -4.26 2.15
CA SER A 180 11.99 -5.15 1.74
C SER A 180 12.47 -6.48 1.16
N ALA A 181 13.64 -6.53 0.50
CA ALA A 181 14.21 -7.81 0.03
C ALA A 181 14.56 -8.77 1.19
N PHE A 182 15.02 -8.24 2.33
CA PHE A 182 15.19 -9.07 3.54
C PHE A 182 13.85 -9.50 4.14
N VAL A 183 12.82 -8.65 4.08
CA VAL A 183 11.45 -9.00 4.49
C VAL A 183 10.90 -10.14 3.62
N ASP A 184 11.07 -10.06 2.31
CA ASP A 184 10.66 -11.10 1.36
C ASP A 184 11.31 -12.44 1.70
N HIS A 185 12.64 -12.45 1.90
CA HIS A 185 13.36 -13.65 2.30
C HIS A 185 12.81 -14.28 3.58
N VAL A 186 12.45 -13.46 4.57
CA VAL A 186 11.86 -13.95 5.83
C VAL A 186 10.46 -14.52 5.62
N LEU A 187 9.64 -13.88 4.80
CA LEU A 187 8.25 -14.31 4.56
C LEU A 187 8.15 -15.52 3.63
N ASP A 188 9.14 -15.72 2.75
CA ASP A 188 9.21 -16.86 1.84
C ASP A 188 9.65 -18.16 2.55
N ASP A 189 10.31 -18.07 3.71
CA ASP A 189 10.66 -19.22 4.56
C ASP A 189 9.62 -19.41 5.68
N PRO A 190 8.71 -20.40 5.56
CA PRO A 190 7.68 -20.63 6.58
C PRO A 190 8.24 -21.04 7.95
N THR A 191 9.51 -21.45 8.04
CA THR A 191 10.16 -21.81 9.31
C THR A 191 10.54 -20.60 10.16
N LEU A 192 10.43 -19.39 9.61
CA LEU A 192 10.79 -18.12 10.25
C LEU A 192 9.61 -17.39 10.91
N GLY A 193 8.47 -18.08 11.05
CA GLY A 193 7.31 -17.63 11.84
C GLY A 193 6.38 -16.65 11.11
N GLY A 194 6.68 -16.26 9.87
CA GLY A 194 5.80 -15.45 9.00
C GLY A 194 5.49 -14.04 9.51
N ARG A 195 6.23 -13.56 10.52
CA ARG A 195 6.08 -12.24 11.15
C ARG A 195 7.43 -11.57 11.23
N VAL A 196 7.47 -10.30 10.86
CA VAL A 196 8.73 -9.56 10.72
C VAL A 196 8.73 -8.35 11.63
N GLY A 197 9.78 -8.23 12.43
CA GLY A 197 10.18 -6.99 13.07
C GLY A 197 11.52 -6.51 12.56
N ILE A 198 11.83 -5.23 12.76
CA ILE A 198 13.11 -4.64 12.35
C ILE A 198 13.69 -3.76 13.47
N TRP A 199 14.96 -3.99 13.82
CA TRP A 199 15.66 -3.28 14.89
C TRP A 199 16.90 -2.58 14.34
N GLY A 200 16.78 -1.27 14.18
CA GLY A 200 17.87 -0.42 13.70
C GLY A 200 18.60 0.31 14.82
N ASN A 201 19.93 0.34 14.73
CA ASN A 201 20.81 1.02 15.69
C ASN A 201 21.61 2.13 15.02
N SER A 202 21.71 3.29 15.68
CA SER A 202 22.33 4.49 15.11
C SER A 202 21.65 4.84 13.78
N MET A 203 22.39 5.16 12.71
CA MET A 203 21.79 5.39 11.39
C MET A 203 20.94 4.21 10.86
N GLY A 204 21.15 3.00 11.37
CA GLY A 204 20.27 1.86 11.09
C GLY A 204 18.84 2.07 11.57
N GLY A 205 18.61 2.85 12.62
CA GLY A 205 17.25 3.19 13.08
C GLY A 205 16.45 4.00 12.06
N LEU A 206 17.12 4.89 11.32
CA LEU A 206 16.49 5.59 10.19
C LEU A 206 16.09 4.62 9.09
N PHE A 207 16.99 3.70 8.73
CA PHE A 207 16.70 2.68 7.73
C PHE A 207 15.54 1.77 8.15
N ALA A 208 15.52 1.37 9.43
CA ALA A 208 14.44 0.57 10.01
C ALA A 208 13.10 1.31 9.96
N GLY A 209 13.06 2.57 10.41
CA GLY A 209 11.85 3.38 10.42
C GLY A 209 11.30 3.67 9.02
N THR A 210 12.18 4.01 8.07
CA THR A 210 11.77 4.27 6.68
C THR A 210 11.35 3.00 5.94
N ALA A 211 12.00 1.86 6.19
CA ALA A 211 11.55 0.56 5.68
C ALA A 211 10.15 0.20 6.21
N ALA A 212 9.92 0.37 7.52
CA ALA A 212 8.62 0.12 8.15
C ALA A 212 7.52 1.07 7.66
N ALA A 213 7.87 2.29 7.25
CA ALA A 213 6.92 3.22 6.64
C ALA A 213 6.54 2.85 5.20
N SER A 214 7.43 2.22 4.45
CA SER A 214 7.14 1.76 3.07
C SER A 214 6.60 0.34 2.96
N ASP A 215 6.84 -0.50 3.97
CA ASP A 215 6.49 -1.92 3.95
C ASP A 215 5.56 -2.28 5.12
N PRO A 216 4.23 -2.34 4.90
CA PRO A 216 3.26 -2.60 5.96
C PRO A 216 3.32 -4.03 6.51
N ARG A 217 4.16 -4.91 5.94
CA ARG A 217 4.38 -6.28 6.43
C ARG A 217 5.30 -6.30 7.65
N ILE A 218 6.03 -5.22 7.90
CA ILE A 218 6.84 -5.05 9.11
C ILE A 218 5.90 -4.71 10.29
N GLY A 219 5.69 -5.69 11.17
CA GLY A 219 4.72 -5.59 12.27
C GLY A 219 5.25 -4.84 13.50
N ALA A 220 6.56 -4.71 13.63
CA ALA A 220 7.20 -4.02 14.75
C ALA A 220 8.55 -3.41 14.33
N VAL A 221 8.83 -2.17 14.74
CA VAL A 221 10.10 -1.49 14.47
C VAL A 221 10.67 -0.87 15.73
N CYS A 222 11.97 -1.09 15.97
CA CYS A 222 12.75 -0.42 17.01
C CYS A 222 13.77 0.53 16.37
N VAL A 223 13.67 1.81 16.72
CA VAL A 223 14.61 2.87 16.35
C VAL A 223 15.47 3.19 17.58
N ASN A 224 16.74 2.78 17.57
CA ASN A 224 17.65 3.01 18.69
C ASN A 224 18.70 4.07 18.35
N GLY A 225 18.50 5.29 18.85
CA GLY A 225 19.45 6.40 18.73
C GLY A 225 19.67 6.89 17.30
N ALA A 226 18.61 7.19 16.55
CA ALA A 226 18.70 7.58 15.14
C ALA A 226 17.94 8.88 14.84
N PRO A 227 18.50 9.84 14.10
CA PRO A 227 17.71 11.00 13.67
C PRO A 227 16.79 10.61 12.50
N ALA A 228 15.58 11.17 12.47
CA ALA A 228 14.65 11.02 11.34
C ALA A 228 15.17 11.71 10.07
N ARG A 229 16.03 12.73 10.24
CA ARG A 229 16.72 13.43 9.16
C ARG A 229 18.23 13.43 9.44
N PRO A 230 19.02 12.61 8.73
CA PRO A 230 20.45 12.50 8.99
C PRO A 230 21.22 13.71 8.45
N ARG A 231 22.38 13.99 9.07
CA ARG A 231 23.30 15.06 8.68
C ARG A 231 24.74 14.65 8.88
N LEU A 232 25.66 15.29 8.16
CA LEU A 232 27.08 15.22 8.49
C LEU A 232 27.33 15.82 9.89
N LEU A 233 28.21 15.17 10.67
CA LEU A 233 28.50 15.57 12.05
C LEU A 233 29.75 16.45 12.15
N GLY A 234 30.58 16.51 11.10
CA GLY A 234 31.82 17.28 11.09
C GLY A 234 32.99 16.60 11.81
N PHE A 235 32.77 15.38 12.33
CA PHE A 235 33.85 14.54 12.83
C PHE A 235 34.48 13.81 11.65
N ARG A 236 35.80 13.96 11.47
CA ARG A 236 36.54 13.36 10.33
C ARG A 236 36.16 11.89 10.08
N THR A 237 36.17 11.06 11.11
CA THR A 237 35.88 9.62 11.00
C THR A 237 34.44 9.35 10.56
N PHE A 238 33.48 10.15 11.02
CA PHE A 238 32.07 10.02 10.63
C PHE A 238 31.89 10.40 9.16
N ASP A 239 32.46 11.54 8.76
CA ASP A 239 32.30 12.06 7.41
C ASP A 239 33.02 11.16 6.37
N GLU A 240 34.21 10.66 6.69
CA GLU A 240 34.93 9.68 5.86
C GLU A 240 34.15 8.37 5.70
N GLN A 241 33.54 7.86 6.78
CA GLN A 241 32.71 6.65 6.70
C GLN A 241 31.43 6.89 5.89
N ALA A 242 30.79 8.05 6.06
CA ALA A 242 29.62 8.42 5.27
C ALA A 242 29.94 8.52 3.77
N ALA A 243 31.10 9.09 3.41
CA ALA A 243 31.61 9.09 2.04
C ALA A 243 31.85 7.67 1.52
N ALA A 244 32.43 6.80 2.35
CA ALA A 244 32.72 5.42 1.97
C ALA A 244 31.44 4.61 1.66
N MET A 245 30.30 4.91 2.31
CA MET A 245 29.00 4.28 2.00
C MET A 245 28.51 4.57 0.57
N LEU A 246 29.02 5.64 -0.05
CA LEU A 246 28.72 6.09 -1.40
C LEU A 246 29.93 5.96 -2.33
N GLY A 247 30.89 5.09 -2.01
CA GLY A 247 32.06 4.85 -2.85
C GLY A 247 33.08 6.00 -2.86
N GLY A 248 33.13 6.80 -1.80
CA GLY A 248 34.07 7.93 -1.66
C GLY A 248 33.52 9.26 -2.17
N ALA A 249 32.20 9.44 -2.12
CA ALA A 249 31.53 10.67 -2.55
C ALA A 249 31.92 11.89 -1.71
N ASP A 250 31.77 13.09 -2.27
CA ASP A 250 32.00 14.34 -1.53
C ASP A 250 30.87 14.66 -0.54
N ALA A 251 31.12 15.62 0.35
CA ALA A 251 30.18 16.00 1.42
C ALA A 251 28.80 16.46 0.89
N ALA A 252 28.75 17.09 -0.29
CA ALA A 252 27.50 17.57 -0.87
C ALA A 252 26.66 16.40 -1.37
N ALA A 253 27.29 15.44 -2.06
CA ALA A 253 26.64 14.21 -2.50
C ALA A 253 26.16 13.34 -1.32
N VAL A 254 26.96 13.25 -0.25
CA VAL A 254 26.57 12.55 0.98
C VAL A 254 25.34 13.19 1.61
N GLN A 255 25.33 14.53 1.78
CA GLN A 255 24.19 15.23 2.37
C GLN A 255 22.93 15.13 1.48
N ALA A 256 23.07 15.23 0.16
CA ALA A 256 21.95 15.05 -0.76
C ALA A 256 21.35 13.64 -0.67
N ASN A 257 22.20 12.61 -0.52
CA ASN A 257 21.72 11.25 -0.31
C ASN A 257 21.03 11.09 1.06
N PHE A 258 21.57 11.70 2.11
CA PHE A 258 20.97 11.75 3.44
C PHE A 258 19.58 12.39 3.45
N ASP A 259 19.41 13.50 2.73
CA ASP A 259 18.10 14.14 2.57
C ASP A 259 17.10 13.25 1.82
N ARG A 260 17.57 12.49 0.81
CA ARG A 260 16.77 11.55 0.03
C ARG A 260 16.24 10.39 0.86
N ILE A 261 17.06 9.84 1.76
CA ILE A 261 16.71 8.66 2.58
C ILE A 261 16.02 9.02 3.89
N ALA A 262 15.83 10.31 4.18
CA ALA A 262 15.18 10.76 5.40
C ALA A 262 13.72 10.27 5.50
N LEU A 263 13.22 10.17 6.73
CA LEU A 263 11.79 9.99 6.98
C LEU A 263 11.03 11.24 6.53
N GLN A 264 9.99 11.06 5.72
CA GLN A 264 9.17 12.13 5.19
C GLN A 264 7.99 12.44 6.13
N PRO A 265 7.47 13.68 6.17
CA PRO A 265 6.37 14.05 7.08
C PRO A 265 5.06 13.27 6.87
N ASP A 266 4.84 12.73 5.67
CA ASP A 266 3.69 11.94 5.27
C ASP A 266 3.91 10.42 5.41
N ASP A 267 5.13 9.97 5.76
CA ASP A 267 5.39 8.57 6.08
C ASP A 267 4.52 8.13 7.26
N ARG A 268 3.93 6.93 7.17
CA ARG A 268 3.12 6.32 8.23
C ARG A 268 3.56 4.89 8.45
N ILE A 269 3.76 4.52 9.71
CA ILE A 269 4.20 3.19 10.12
C ILE A 269 2.99 2.45 10.70
N ALA A 270 2.58 1.38 10.01
CA ALA A 270 1.44 0.56 10.42
C ALA A 270 1.78 -0.38 11.59
N GLY A 271 3.03 -0.87 11.65
CA GLY A 271 3.54 -1.69 12.75
C GLY A 271 3.71 -0.91 14.05
N ALA A 272 3.92 -1.64 15.15
CA ALA A 272 4.28 -1.03 16.43
C ALA A 272 5.63 -0.32 16.32
N VAL A 273 5.76 0.85 16.93
CA VAL A 273 7.00 1.64 16.93
C VAL A 273 7.54 1.73 18.35
N LEU A 274 8.82 1.38 18.52
CA LEU A 274 9.60 1.65 19.72
C LEU A 274 10.74 2.60 19.39
N VAL A 275 10.82 3.72 20.10
CA VAL A 275 12.01 4.57 20.11
C VAL A 275 12.79 4.31 21.39
N VAL A 276 14.09 4.03 21.25
CA VAL A 276 15.03 3.88 22.36
C VAL A 276 15.98 5.08 22.36
N HIS A 277 16.00 5.83 23.46
CA HIS A 277 16.79 7.05 23.60
C HIS A 277 17.67 7.05 24.85
N GLY A 278 18.90 7.56 24.70
CA GLY A 278 19.80 7.82 25.81
C GLY A 278 19.79 9.30 26.17
N GLY A 279 19.47 9.64 27.42
CA GLY A 279 19.41 11.02 27.89
C GLY A 279 20.77 11.75 27.88
N GLU A 280 21.87 11.02 27.79
CA GLU A 280 23.24 11.55 27.59
C GLU A 280 23.76 11.31 26.15
N ASP A 281 22.91 11.00 25.17
CA ASP A 281 23.33 10.81 23.77
C ASP A 281 23.91 12.11 23.19
N PRO A 282 25.22 12.16 22.85
CA PRO A 282 25.85 13.38 22.36
C PRO A 282 25.64 13.58 20.85
N ILE A 283 25.01 12.62 20.15
CA ILE A 283 24.87 12.58 18.71
C ILE A 283 23.43 12.88 18.28
N VAL A 284 22.45 12.29 18.97
CA VAL A 284 21.04 12.32 18.59
C VAL A 284 20.19 12.76 19.77
N SER A 285 19.44 13.84 19.61
CA SER A 285 18.46 14.29 20.59
C SER A 285 17.14 13.50 20.50
N LEU A 286 16.32 13.54 21.55
CA LEU A 286 14.96 12.99 21.50
C LEU A 286 14.09 13.69 20.44
N GLU A 287 14.26 15.01 20.27
CA GLU A 287 13.52 15.80 19.27
C GLU A 287 13.77 15.28 17.84
N GLU A 288 15.02 14.91 17.53
CA GLU A 288 15.37 14.32 16.23
C GLU A 288 14.76 12.91 16.01
N GLN A 289 14.30 12.25 17.08
CA GLN A 289 13.64 10.93 17.04
C GLN A 289 12.10 11.01 17.09
N GLN A 290 11.54 12.13 17.54
CA GLN A 290 10.09 12.33 17.66
C GLN A 290 9.32 12.01 16.37
N PRO A 291 9.81 12.31 15.15
CA PRO A 291 9.07 11.99 13.93
C PRO A 291 8.78 10.49 13.73
N PHE A 292 9.57 9.58 14.31
CA PHE A 292 9.26 8.14 14.24
C PHE A 292 8.05 7.78 15.10
N LEU A 293 7.92 8.39 16.29
CA LEU A 293 6.73 8.23 17.14
C LEU A 293 5.50 8.83 16.47
N ASP A 294 5.65 10.02 15.87
CA ASP A 294 4.54 10.72 15.18
C ASP A 294 4.06 9.98 13.93
N ALA A 295 4.95 9.24 13.26
CA ALA A 295 4.61 8.42 12.10
C ALA A 295 3.79 7.16 12.45
N ALA A 296 3.77 6.75 13.72
CA ALA A 296 3.07 5.53 14.14
C ALA A 296 1.53 5.68 14.01
N LEU A 297 0.89 4.73 13.33
CA LEU A 297 -0.58 4.66 13.26
C LEU A 297 -1.21 3.94 14.47
N GLY A 298 -0.39 3.18 15.20
CA GLY A 298 -0.81 2.29 16.28
C GLY A 298 -0.01 2.52 17.57
N VAL A 299 0.67 1.47 18.03
CA VAL A 299 1.52 1.52 19.23
C VAL A 299 2.74 2.38 18.95
N ALA A 300 3.02 3.31 19.87
CA ALA A 300 4.20 4.17 19.85
C ALA A 300 4.76 4.24 21.28
N ASP A 301 5.85 3.52 21.53
CA ASP A 301 6.50 3.43 22.81
C ASP A 301 7.82 4.20 22.79
N LEU A 302 8.13 4.89 23.90
CA LEU A 302 9.42 5.51 24.16
C LEU A 302 10.06 4.84 25.36
N LEU A 303 11.29 4.38 25.19
CA LEU A 303 12.11 3.84 26.26
C LEU A 303 13.38 4.69 26.42
N GLU A 304 13.55 5.27 27.60
CA GLU A 304 14.63 6.21 27.89
C GLU A 304 15.51 5.72 29.04
N TRP A 305 16.83 5.76 28.84
CA TRP A 305 17.80 5.67 29.92
C TRP A 305 18.39 7.05 30.18
N ALA A 306 18.14 7.61 31.37
CA ALA A 306 18.59 8.95 31.72
C ALA A 306 20.12 9.13 31.62
N ASP A 307 20.91 8.11 31.98
CA ASP A 307 22.38 8.09 31.85
C ASP A 307 22.86 7.27 30.63
N GLY A 308 21.94 6.99 29.70
CA GLY A 308 22.22 6.24 28.48
C GLY A 308 23.01 7.08 27.48
N ASP A 309 24.06 6.49 26.92
CA ASP A 309 24.84 7.08 25.83
C ASP A 309 24.24 6.74 24.46
N HIS A 310 24.93 7.11 23.38
CA HIS A 310 24.48 6.82 22.02
C HIS A 310 24.18 5.33 21.83
N THR A 311 22.96 5.01 21.40
CA THR A 311 22.43 3.64 21.24
C THR A 311 22.43 2.78 22.51
N ILE A 312 22.59 3.37 23.69
CA ILE A 312 22.59 2.70 25.00
C ILE A 312 23.71 1.63 25.11
N TYR A 313 24.93 1.94 24.65
CA TYR A 313 26.07 1.02 24.77
C TYR A 313 26.45 0.75 26.24
N ARG A 314 26.27 1.73 27.13
CA ARG A 314 26.55 1.59 28.56
C ARG A 314 25.67 0.53 29.23
N HIS A 315 24.42 0.42 28.80
CA HIS A 315 23.44 -0.54 29.33
C HIS A 315 23.05 -1.60 28.29
N GLY A 316 24.00 -1.98 27.42
CA GLY A 316 23.71 -2.84 26.26
C GLY A 316 22.99 -4.15 26.59
N ASP A 317 23.32 -4.79 27.72
CA ASP A 317 22.67 -6.05 28.15
C ASP A 317 21.21 -5.83 28.55
N GLU A 318 20.95 -4.76 29.29
CA GLU A 318 19.60 -4.37 29.72
C GLU A 318 18.77 -3.93 28.51
N ARG A 319 19.35 -3.07 27.65
CA ARG A 319 18.75 -2.67 26.38
C ARG A 319 18.34 -3.89 25.57
N ASN A 320 19.25 -4.84 25.36
CA ASN A 320 18.97 -6.02 24.55
C ASN A 320 17.85 -6.86 25.15
N ALA A 321 17.85 -7.05 26.48
CA ALA A 321 16.79 -7.79 27.15
C ALA A 321 15.41 -7.14 26.97
N VAL A 322 15.30 -5.84 27.27
CA VAL A 322 14.01 -5.12 27.22
C VAL A 322 13.49 -4.98 25.79
N VAL A 323 14.36 -4.65 24.82
CA VAL A 323 13.96 -4.55 23.41
C VAL A 323 13.55 -5.92 22.86
N ALA A 324 14.24 -7.01 23.24
CA ALA A 324 13.85 -8.35 22.82
C ALA A 324 12.51 -8.79 23.44
N ASP A 325 12.21 -8.42 24.69
CA ASP A 325 10.88 -8.62 25.30
C ASP A 325 9.81 -7.85 24.51
N TRP A 326 10.07 -6.59 24.18
CA TRP A 326 9.15 -5.77 23.40
C TRP A 326 8.86 -6.38 22.03
N PHE A 327 9.86 -6.86 21.30
CA PHE A 327 9.65 -7.59 20.05
C PHE A 327 8.88 -8.89 20.28
N ALA A 328 9.20 -9.63 21.34
CA ALA A 328 8.50 -10.86 21.67
C ALA A 328 7.01 -10.58 21.93
N ASP A 329 6.65 -9.49 22.59
CA ASP A 329 5.25 -9.12 22.84
C ASP A 329 4.51 -8.66 21.58
N HIS A 330 5.19 -7.92 20.69
CA HIS A 330 4.58 -7.35 19.48
C HIS A 330 4.61 -8.29 18.27
N LEU A 331 5.51 -9.27 18.26
CA LEU A 331 5.57 -10.33 17.25
C LEU A 331 4.98 -11.65 17.76
N ALA A 332 4.81 -11.83 19.08
CA ALA A 332 4.09 -12.97 19.65
C ALA A 332 2.76 -13.12 18.93
N PRO A 333 2.27 -14.36 18.73
CA PRO A 333 0.86 -14.59 18.52
C PRO A 333 0.11 -13.96 19.71
N GLY A 334 -0.26 -12.69 19.58
CA GLY A 334 -1.32 -12.11 20.35
C GLY A 334 -2.51 -13.04 20.19
N ARG A 335 -3.35 -13.09 21.24
CA ARG A 335 -4.72 -13.59 21.15
C ARG A 335 -5.25 -13.25 19.76
N ALA A 336 -5.76 -14.25 19.02
CA ALA A 336 -6.28 -14.05 17.67
C ALA A 336 -7.02 -12.71 17.62
N THR A 337 -6.58 -11.80 16.75
CA THR A 337 -7.25 -10.51 16.72
C THR A 337 -8.71 -10.77 16.34
N LEU A 338 -9.64 -9.90 16.73
CA LEU A 338 -11.04 -10.07 16.33
C LEU A 338 -11.16 -10.23 14.79
N LEU A 339 -10.27 -9.59 14.03
CA LEU A 339 -10.18 -9.78 12.58
C LEU A 339 -9.79 -11.22 12.21
N ASP A 340 -8.78 -11.80 12.86
CA ASP A 340 -8.34 -13.18 12.61
C ASP A 340 -9.43 -14.19 12.99
N GLU A 341 -10.12 -13.97 14.11
CA GLU A 341 -11.24 -14.81 14.55
C GLU A 341 -12.40 -14.78 13.54
N VAL A 342 -12.81 -13.60 13.08
CA VAL A 342 -13.88 -13.45 12.08
C VAL A 342 -13.46 -14.06 10.75
N ARG A 343 -12.22 -13.85 10.29
CA ARG A 343 -11.72 -14.46 9.04
C ARG A 343 -11.66 -15.98 9.14
N ALA A 344 -11.20 -16.51 10.28
CA ALA A 344 -11.17 -17.96 10.53
C ALA A 344 -12.58 -18.56 10.51
N SER A 345 -13.61 -17.82 10.95
CA SER A 345 -15.00 -18.29 10.90
C SER A 345 -15.50 -18.60 9.48
N PHE A 346 -14.91 -17.98 8.45
CA PHE A 346 -15.24 -18.21 7.03
C PHE A 346 -14.38 -19.28 6.35
N ALA A 347 -13.45 -19.92 7.07
CA ALA A 347 -12.53 -20.89 6.48
C ALA A 347 -13.24 -22.12 5.87
N GLY A 348 -14.42 -22.47 6.39
CA GLY A 348 -15.23 -23.60 5.92
C GLY A 348 -16.13 -23.30 4.71
N THR A 349 -16.12 -22.10 4.15
CA THR A 349 -16.98 -21.72 3.01
C THR A 349 -16.60 -22.53 1.75
N PRO A 350 -17.50 -23.36 1.17
CA PRO A 350 -17.16 -24.27 0.06
C PRO A 350 -16.87 -23.55 -1.26
N ASP A 351 -17.61 -22.47 -1.54
CA ASP A 351 -17.39 -21.65 -2.72
C ASP A 351 -16.19 -20.71 -2.49
N LEU A 352 -15.13 -20.92 -3.25
CA LEU A 352 -13.88 -20.17 -3.12
C LEU A 352 -14.06 -18.67 -3.44
N ARG A 353 -14.94 -18.31 -4.38
CA ARG A 353 -15.22 -16.91 -4.70
C ARG A 353 -15.97 -16.25 -3.56
N HIS A 354 -16.99 -16.91 -3.01
CA HIS A 354 -17.68 -16.39 -1.82
C HIS A 354 -16.74 -16.22 -0.63
N ARG A 355 -15.85 -17.18 -0.37
CA ARG A 355 -14.84 -17.06 0.69
C ARG A 355 -13.94 -15.85 0.48
N ALA A 356 -13.47 -15.63 -0.75
CA ALA A 356 -12.62 -14.48 -1.07
C ALA A 356 -13.35 -13.14 -0.88
N VAL A 357 -14.64 -13.07 -1.26
CA VAL A 357 -15.47 -11.88 -1.03
C VAL A 357 -15.64 -11.61 0.46
N LEU A 358 -15.97 -12.63 1.26
CA LEU A 358 -16.14 -12.50 2.71
C LEU A 358 -14.85 -12.05 3.41
N ASP A 359 -13.70 -12.61 3.03
CA ASP A 359 -12.39 -12.19 3.54
C ASP A 359 -12.12 -10.71 3.23
N ALA A 360 -12.31 -10.29 1.97
CA ALA A 360 -12.06 -8.92 1.55
C ALA A 360 -12.97 -7.92 2.28
N VAL A 361 -14.29 -8.16 2.32
CA VAL A 361 -15.25 -7.32 3.03
C VAL A 361 -14.87 -7.20 4.50
N THR A 362 -14.55 -8.31 5.16
CA THR A 362 -14.15 -8.32 6.58
C THR A 362 -12.90 -7.47 6.81
N ARG A 363 -11.86 -7.64 6.00
CA ARG A 363 -10.63 -6.85 6.11
C ARG A 363 -10.90 -5.36 5.97
N HIS A 364 -11.64 -4.96 4.93
CA HIS A 364 -11.90 -3.55 4.65
C HIS A 364 -12.83 -2.89 5.68
N VAL A 365 -13.87 -3.59 6.15
CA VAL A 365 -14.75 -3.06 7.21
C VAL A 365 -14.00 -2.91 8.53
N HIS A 366 -13.18 -3.89 8.93
CA HIS A 366 -12.38 -3.78 10.15
C HIS A 366 -11.33 -2.66 10.06
N ALA A 367 -10.73 -2.48 8.88
CA ALA A 367 -9.80 -1.37 8.63
C ALA A 367 -10.50 -0.01 8.81
N LEU A 368 -11.67 0.16 8.20
CA LEU A 368 -12.47 1.40 8.32
C LEU A 368 -12.84 1.71 9.78
N VAL A 369 -13.26 0.71 10.55
CA VAL A 369 -13.59 0.90 11.98
C VAL A 369 -12.36 1.31 12.79
N ARG A 370 -11.19 0.73 12.50
CA ARG A 370 -9.92 1.09 13.18
C ARG A 370 -9.44 2.49 12.82
N GLU A 371 -9.64 2.89 11.57
CA GLU A 371 -9.29 4.21 11.05
C GLU A 371 -10.16 5.29 11.69
N LEU A 372 -11.49 5.12 11.65
CA LEU A 372 -12.44 6.11 12.15
C LEU A 372 -12.55 6.15 13.67
N ARG A 373 -12.28 5.03 14.35
CA ARG A 373 -12.45 4.84 15.81
C ARG A 373 -13.82 5.36 16.29
N PRO A 374 -14.94 4.90 15.69
CA PRO A 374 -16.26 5.47 15.97
C PRO A 374 -16.65 5.27 17.43
N THR A 375 -17.34 6.25 17.96
CA THR A 375 -18.09 6.13 19.22
C THR A 375 -19.24 5.15 19.06
N LEU A 376 -19.77 4.66 20.20
CA LEU A 376 -20.95 3.79 20.17
C LEU A 376 -22.16 4.49 19.52
N ALA A 377 -22.33 5.80 19.76
CA ALA A 377 -23.41 6.59 19.17
C ALA A 377 -23.27 6.67 17.64
N GLU A 378 -22.07 6.93 17.11
CA GLU A 378 -21.83 6.95 15.66
C GLU A 378 -22.07 5.58 15.01
N TRP A 379 -21.73 4.50 15.71
CA TRP A 379 -22.04 3.14 15.24
C TRP A 379 -23.56 2.89 15.24
N GLU A 380 -24.28 3.26 16.30
CA GLU A 380 -25.74 3.14 16.36
C GLU A 380 -26.44 3.97 15.26
N ASP A 381 -25.96 5.19 15.00
CA ASP A 381 -26.46 6.06 13.94
C ASP A 381 -26.22 5.46 12.55
N ALA A 382 -25.04 4.87 12.31
CA ALA A 382 -24.73 4.20 11.04
C ALA A 382 -25.62 2.96 10.82
N ILE A 383 -25.86 2.16 11.87
CA ILE A 383 -26.82 1.03 11.81
C ILE A 383 -28.24 1.54 11.56
N GLY A 384 -28.64 2.64 12.21
CA GLY A 384 -29.93 3.29 11.99
C GLY A 384 -30.11 3.75 10.55
N PHE A 385 -29.08 4.37 9.96
CA PHE A 385 -29.06 4.78 8.56
C PHE A 385 -29.25 3.60 7.61
N LEU A 386 -28.46 2.53 7.74
CA LEU A 386 -28.57 1.34 6.89
C LEU A 386 -29.93 0.64 7.05
N THR A 387 -30.47 0.63 8.26
CA THR A 387 -31.82 0.11 8.53
C THR A 387 -32.88 0.92 7.80
N ALA A 388 -32.81 2.25 7.87
CA ALA A 388 -33.74 3.13 7.17
C ALA A 388 -33.62 3.01 5.65
N VAL A 389 -32.41 2.78 5.11
CA VAL A 389 -32.20 2.51 3.68
C VAL A 389 -32.97 1.26 3.27
N GLY A 390 -32.82 0.16 4.02
CA GLY A 390 -33.57 -1.07 3.74
C GLY A 390 -35.09 -0.90 3.85
N GLN A 391 -35.58 -0.14 4.83
CA GLN A 391 -37.02 0.13 5.01
C GLN A 391 -37.62 1.04 3.93
N LYS A 392 -36.79 1.80 3.21
CA LYS A 392 -37.23 2.68 2.12
C LYS A 392 -37.30 1.94 0.77
N CYS A 393 -36.77 0.72 0.68
CA CYS A 393 -36.90 -0.10 -0.53
C CYS A 393 -38.32 -0.69 -0.66
N ASP A 394 -38.88 -0.64 -1.87
CA ASP A 394 -40.15 -1.26 -2.27
C ASP A 394 -40.10 -1.75 -3.74
N ASP A 395 -41.22 -2.22 -4.29
CA ASP A 395 -41.31 -2.74 -5.66
C ASP A 395 -40.91 -1.72 -6.75
N THR A 396 -40.95 -0.43 -6.42
CA THR A 396 -40.67 0.70 -7.32
C THR A 396 -39.48 1.56 -6.89
N ARG A 397 -38.94 1.35 -5.68
CA ARG A 397 -37.86 2.12 -5.06
C ARG A 397 -36.74 1.21 -4.56
N GLN A 398 -35.52 1.38 -5.05
CA GLN A 398 -34.33 0.67 -4.58
C GLN A 398 -33.32 1.62 -3.92
N GLU A 399 -33.51 1.92 -2.63
CA GLU A 399 -32.67 2.87 -1.89
C GLU A 399 -31.22 2.36 -1.70
N PHE A 400 -30.99 1.04 -1.64
CA PHE A 400 -29.63 0.49 -1.61
C PHE A 400 -28.86 0.71 -2.92
N VAL A 401 -29.53 0.60 -4.07
CA VAL A 401 -28.93 0.95 -5.37
C VAL A 401 -28.64 2.45 -5.40
N LEU A 402 -29.58 3.28 -4.92
CA LEU A 402 -29.37 4.72 -4.85
C LEU A 402 -28.19 5.09 -3.94
N LEU A 403 -28.00 4.40 -2.82
CA LEU A 403 -26.84 4.57 -1.94
C LEU A 403 -25.54 4.20 -2.66
N SER A 404 -25.54 3.09 -3.39
CA SER A 404 -24.41 2.66 -4.25
C SER A 404 -24.09 3.73 -5.31
N ASP A 405 -25.11 4.29 -5.95
CA ASP A 405 -24.98 5.31 -6.99
C ASP A 405 -24.33 6.60 -6.43
N VAL A 406 -24.84 7.14 -5.33
CA VAL A 406 -24.31 8.39 -4.76
C VAL A 406 -22.95 8.23 -4.09
N LEU A 407 -22.53 7.00 -3.78
CA LEU A 407 -21.16 6.69 -3.31
C LEU A 407 -20.22 6.33 -4.47
N GLY A 408 -20.70 6.35 -5.72
CA GLY A 408 -19.90 6.03 -6.92
C GLY A 408 -19.59 4.55 -7.10
N VAL A 409 -20.12 3.67 -6.24
CA VAL A 409 -19.86 2.22 -6.28
C VAL A 409 -20.44 1.62 -7.56
N SER A 410 -21.64 2.02 -7.97
CA SER A 410 -22.27 1.50 -9.20
C SER A 410 -21.43 1.83 -10.44
N MET A 411 -20.92 3.07 -10.52
CA MET A 411 -20.05 3.50 -11.61
C MET A 411 -18.67 2.81 -11.58
N LEU A 412 -18.13 2.52 -10.39
CA LEU A 412 -16.90 1.76 -10.26
C LEU A 412 -17.08 0.30 -10.73
N VAL A 413 -18.16 -0.35 -10.32
CA VAL A 413 -18.51 -1.70 -10.78
C VAL A 413 -18.68 -1.70 -12.30
N GLU A 414 -19.38 -0.71 -12.85
CA GLU A 414 -19.54 -0.57 -14.29
C GLU A 414 -18.20 -0.38 -14.99
N THR A 415 -17.31 0.47 -14.46
CA THR A 415 -15.98 0.71 -15.06
C THR A 415 -15.09 -0.53 -15.04
N LEU A 416 -15.17 -1.34 -13.99
CA LEU A 416 -14.39 -2.59 -13.87
C LEU A 416 -14.89 -3.71 -14.78
N ASN A 417 -16.16 -3.69 -15.16
CA ASN A 417 -16.77 -4.71 -16.02
C ASN A 417 -17.02 -4.22 -17.46
N GLY A 418 -16.89 -2.93 -17.71
CA GLY A 418 -17.02 -2.29 -19.01
C GLY A 418 -15.84 -2.63 -19.91
N GLY A 419 -16.10 -2.76 -21.21
CA GLY A 419 -15.05 -2.95 -22.21
C GLY A 419 -14.28 -1.67 -22.52
N GLU A 420 -13.01 -1.79 -22.89
CA GLU A 420 -12.17 -0.66 -23.34
C GLU A 420 -12.53 -0.15 -24.75
N HIS A 421 -13.49 -0.81 -25.42
CA HIS A 421 -13.84 -0.58 -26.82
C HIS A 421 -15.35 -0.40 -26.97
N GLY A 422 -15.76 0.31 -28.03
CA GLY A 422 -17.16 0.58 -28.34
C GLY A 422 -17.71 1.83 -27.64
N THR A 423 -19.04 1.93 -27.58
CA THR A 423 -19.70 3.01 -26.84
C THR A 423 -19.51 2.81 -25.34
N GLU A 424 -19.10 3.87 -24.64
CA GLU A 424 -18.91 3.80 -23.19
C GLU A 424 -20.21 3.43 -22.47
N SER A 425 -20.16 2.41 -21.62
CA SER A 425 -21.29 2.01 -20.79
C SER A 425 -21.44 2.89 -19.54
N THR A 426 -22.64 2.93 -18.98
CA THR A 426 -22.94 3.65 -17.73
C THR A 426 -24.14 3.01 -17.03
N VAL A 427 -24.39 3.39 -15.78
CA VAL A 427 -25.40 2.78 -14.91
C VAL A 427 -26.79 2.82 -15.53
N LEU A 428 -27.57 1.73 -15.41
CA LEU A 428 -28.96 1.65 -15.89
C LEU A 428 -29.86 2.77 -15.31
N GLY A 429 -29.60 3.14 -14.06
CA GLY A 429 -30.46 4.06 -13.31
C GLY A 429 -31.77 3.42 -12.84
N PRO A 430 -32.49 4.07 -11.92
CA PRO A 430 -33.59 3.43 -11.17
C PRO A 430 -34.93 3.39 -11.93
N PHE A 431 -35.00 3.89 -13.17
CA PHE A 431 -36.26 4.13 -13.87
C PHE A 431 -36.50 3.24 -15.08
N HIS A 432 -35.67 2.22 -15.34
CA HIS A 432 -36.00 1.15 -16.29
C HIS A 432 -36.83 0.04 -15.61
N MET A 433 -38.01 0.41 -15.10
CA MET A 433 -38.86 -0.47 -14.27
C MET A 433 -40.01 -1.14 -15.05
N THR A 434 -40.25 -0.69 -16.28
CA THR A 434 -41.34 -1.16 -17.14
C THR A 434 -40.81 -1.45 -18.54
N ALA A 435 -41.41 -2.42 -19.22
CA ALA A 435 -41.05 -2.75 -20.58
C ALA A 435 -41.39 -1.59 -21.53
N SER A 436 -40.41 -1.15 -22.32
CA SER A 436 -40.62 -0.11 -23.32
C SER A 436 -41.57 -0.57 -24.44
N PRO A 437 -42.54 0.26 -24.85
CA PRO A 437 -43.45 -0.07 -25.93
C PRO A 437 -42.68 -0.19 -27.25
N ARG A 438 -43.04 -1.17 -28.07
CA ARG A 438 -42.47 -1.31 -29.43
C ARG A 438 -42.95 -0.16 -30.31
N ARG A 439 -42.02 0.51 -30.99
CA ARG A 439 -42.30 1.67 -31.86
C ARG A 439 -41.61 1.52 -33.21
N ALA A 440 -42.18 2.11 -34.25
CA ALA A 440 -41.56 2.17 -35.58
C ALA A 440 -40.53 3.30 -35.64
N LEU A 441 -39.52 3.18 -36.52
CA LEU A 441 -38.53 4.24 -36.71
C LEU A 441 -39.22 5.56 -37.07
N GLY A 442 -38.89 6.61 -36.32
CA GLY A 442 -39.50 7.92 -36.43
C GLY A 442 -40.74 8.15 -35.58
N ASP A 443 -41.28 7.15 -34.89
CA ASP A 443 -42.35 7.39 -33.92
C ASP A 443 -41.91 8.33 -32.80
N SER A 444 -42.87 9.04 -32.20
CA SER A 444 -42.61 9.82 -30.99
C SER A 444 -42.59 8.89 -29.78
N ILE A 445 -41.59 9.08 -28.90
CA ILE A 445 -41.61 8.51 -27.54
C ILE A 445 -42.31 9.44 -26.54
N SER A 446 -42.59 10.71 -26.90
CA SER A 446 -43.43 11.61 -26.11
C SER A 446 -44.89 11.53 -26.57
N GLU A 447 -45.79 11.11 -25.68
CA GLU A 447 -47.24 10.98 -25.91
C GLU A 447 -48.04 12.21 -25.41
N VAL A 448 -47.43 13.04 -24.58
CA VAL A 448 -48.07 14.23 -23.99
C VAL A 448 -47.92 15.50 -24.84
N GLY A 449 -47.23 15.41 -25.99
CA GLY A 449 -47.00 16.53 -26.91
C GLY A 449 -45.52 16.84 -27.12
N LEU A 450 -45.23 17.72 -28.09
CA LEU A 450 -43.88 18.16 -28.48
C LEU A 450 -43.80 19.69 -28.49
N ASP A 451 -43.86 20.33 -27.32
CA ASP A 451 -43.77 21.81 -27.26
C ASP A 451 -42.39 22.31 -27.67
N ARG A 452 -41.32 21.58 -27.29
CA ARG A 452 -39.96 21.73 -27.85
C ARG A 452 -39.52 20.42 -28.49
N PRO A 453 -39.86 20.20 -29.78
CA PRO A 453 -39.54 18.95 -30.46
C PRO A 453 -38.04 18.69 -30.48
N CYS A 454 -37.67 17.43 -30.29
CA CYS A 454 -36.33 16.91 -30.42
C CYS A 454 -36.34 15.67 -31.32
N VAL A 455 -35.37 15.57 -32.21
CA VAL A 455 -35.13 14.40 -33.05
C VAL A 455 -33.80 13.79 -32.64
N VAL A 456 -33.82 12.50 -32.36
CA VAL A 456 -32.62 11.71 -32.07
C VAL A 456 -32.40 10.76 -33.25
N THR A 457 -31.21 10.79 -33.84
CA THR A 457 -30.80 9.86 -34.89
C THR A 457 -29.51 9.13 -34.50
N GLY A 458 -29.24 7.98 -35.08
CA GLY A 458 -28.01 7.23 -34.83
C GLY A 458 -27.90 5.97 -35.67
N THR A 459 -26.74 5.33 -35.59
CA THR A 459 -26.46 4.05 -36.24
C THR A 459 -25.94 3.07 -35.20
N ALA A 460 -26.55 1.89 -35.11
CA ALA A 460 -26.01 0.74 -34.41
C ALA A 460 -25.02 0.02 -35.33
N GLY A 461 -23.77 -0.10 -34.89
CA GLY A 461 -22.69 -0.73 -35.66
C GLY A 461 -21.69 -1.47 -34.78
N ASP A 462 -20.82 -2.25 -35.41
CA ASP A 462 -19.66 -2.85 -34.73
C ASP A 462 -18.51 -1.84 -34.56
N LEU A 463 -17.37 -2.29 -34.04
CA LEU A 463 -16.19 -1.44 -33.81
C LEU A 463 -15.56 -0.88 -35.09
N ASP A 464 -15.76 -1.54 -36.23
CA ASP A 464 -15.29 -1.10 -37.54
C ASP A 464 -16.32 -0.19 -38.25
N GLY A 465 -17.46 0.07 -37.60
CA GLY A 465 -18.55 0.88 -38.12
C GLY A 465 -19.42 0.14 -39.14
N GLN A 466 -19.32 -1.18 -39.25
CA GLN A 466 -20.24 -1.95 -40.07
C GLN A 466 -21.65 -1.92 -39.45
N PRO A 467 -22.70 -1.68 -40.24
CA PRO A 467 -24.04 -1.54 -39.72
C PRO A 467 -24.58 -2.87 -39.17
N LEU A 468 -25.19 -2.82 -37.99
CA LEU A 468 -25.82 -3.96 -37.34
C LEU A 468 -27.33 -3.91 -37.56
N GLY A 469 -27.73 -4.36 -38.76
CA GLY A 469 -29.14 -4.37 -39.13
C GLY A 469 -29.97 -5.29 -38.24
N GLY A 470 -31.11 -4.78 -37.75
CA GLY A 470 -31.98 -5.52 -36.84
C GLY A 470 -31.60 -5.45 -35.35
N ALA A 471 -30.52 -4.73 -35.00
CA ALA A 471 -30.20 -4.41 -33.61
C ALA A 471 -31.39 -3.77 -32.90
N THR A 472 -31.62 -4.12 -31.64
CA THR A 472 -32.66 -3.49 -30.82
C THR A 472 -32.07 -2.31 -30.06
N VAL A 473 -32.82 -1.21 -30.03
CA VAL A 473 -32.46 0.02 -29.32
C VAL A 473 -33.62 0.38 -28.40
N ASP A 474 -33.47 0.08 -27.11
CA ASP A 474 -34.40 0.48 -26.06
C ASP A 474 -33.99 1.86 -25.53
N VAL A 475 -34.91 2.81 -25.53
CA VAL A 475 -34.68 4.18 -25.05
C VAL A 475 -35.69 4.58 -24.00
N TRP A 476 -35.22 5.34 -23.01
CA TRP A 476 -36.09 6.00 -22.04
C TRP A 476 -35.50 7.34 -21.59
N GLN A 477 -36.37 8.29 -21.26
CA GLN A 477 -35.99 9.60 -20.72
C GLN A 477 -37.11 10.19 -19.86
N CYS A 478 -36.78 11.22 -19.10
CA CYS A 478 -37.76 12.06 -18.43
C CYS A 478 -38.40 13.06 -19.42
N ASP A 479 -39.53 13.63 -19.00
CA ASP A 479 -40.19 14.74 -19.69
C ASP A 479 -39.44 16.08 -19.51
N GLU A 480 -40.02 17.15 -20.05
CA GLU A 480 -39.46 18.52 -19.99
C GLU A 480 -39.47 19.11 -18.57
N GLU A 481 -40.17 18.48 -17.64
CA GLU A 481 -40.24 18.87 -16.23
C GLU A 481 -39.34 18.00 -15.33
N GLY A 482 -38.68 16.98 -15.90
CA GLY A 482 -37.76 16.10 -15.18
C GLY A 482 -38.43 14.89 -14.53
N PHE A 483 -39.57 14.43 -15.03
CA PHE A 483 -40.27 13.25 -14.51
C PHE A 483 -40.36 12.11 -15.54
N TYR A 484 -40.07 10.89 -15.10
CA TYR A 484 -40.42 9.67 -15.83
C TYR A 484 -41.91 9.32 -15.64
N ASP A 485 -42.47 8.56 -16.58
CA ASP A 485 -43.85 8.06 -16.54
C ASP A 485 -44.23 7.41 -15.20
N VAL A 486 -43.35 6.53 -14.70
CA VAL A 486 -43.54 5.81 -13.42
C VAL A 486 -43.58 6.72 -12.19
N GLN A 487 -43.07 7.95 -12.29
CA GLN A 487 -43.09 8.91 -11.18
C GLN A 487 -44.38 9.74 -11.13
N ARG A 488 -45.09 9.86 -12.26
CA ARG A 488 -46.36 10.60 -12.36
C ARG A 488 -47.42 9.83 -13.15
N PRO A 489 -47.86 8.65 -12.65
CA PRO A 489 -48.81 7.80 -13.37
C PRO A 489 -50.18 8.45 -13.61
N ASP A 490 -50.54 9.46 -12.80
CA ASP A 490 -51.81 10.20 -12.94
C ASP A 490 -51.78 11.25 -14.07
N THR A 491 -50.60 11.69 -14.51
CA THR A 491 -50.44 12.78 -15.49
C THR A 491 -49.64 12.40 -16.73
N GLN A 492 -48.84 11.33 -16.66
CA GLN A 492 -48.12 10.78 -17.81
C GLN A 492 -48.69 9.40 -18.18
N PRO A 493 -49.00 9.15 -19.47
CA PRO A 493 -49.35 7.81 -19.93
C PRO A 493 -48.25 6.79 -19.63
N ALA A 494 -48.63 5.56 -19.30
CA ALA A 494 -47.68 4.48 -19.12
C ALA A 494 -46.90 4.23 -20.43
N GLY A 495 -45.57 4.22 -20.37
CA GLY A 495 -44.71 4.12 -21.56
C GLY A 495 -44.38 5.45 -22.22
N ASN A 496 -44.82 6.59 -21.65
CA ASN A 496 -44.37 7.91 -22.08
C ASN A 496 -42.87 8.08 -21.82
N GLY A 497 -42.17 8.72 -22.77
CA GLY A 497 -40.73 8.87 -22.75
C GLY A 497 -39.96 7.57 -23.02
N ARG A 498 -40.62 6.48 -23.45
CA ARG A 498 -40.01 5.16 -23.69
C ARG A 498 -40.27 4.64 -25.10
N GLY A 499 -39.34 3.85 -25.64
CA GLY A 499 -39.53 3.18 -26.92
C GLY A 499 -38.51 2.08 -27.17
N LEU A 500 -38.98 0.93 -27.65
CA LEU A 500 -38.14 -0.16 -28.15
C LEU A 500 -38.19 -0.15 -29.68
N PHE A 501 -37.05 0.16 -30.29
CA PHE A 501 -36.89 0.25 -31.74
C PHE A 501 -36.06 -0.91 -32.27
N ARG A 502 -36.21 -1.18 -33.57
CA ARG A 502 -35.33 -2.08 -34.31
C ARG A 502 -34.66 -1.29 -35.43
N ALA A 503 -33.34 -1.28 -35.44
CA ALA A 503 -32.53 -0.63 -36.46
C ALA A 503 -32.82 -1.22 -37.84
N ASP A 504 -32.76 -0.38 -38.88
CA ASP A 504 -32.98 -0.81 -40.26
C ASP A 504 -31.79 -1.60 -40.83
N ALA A 505 -31.81 -1.91 -42.13
CA ALA A 505 -30.76 -2.70 -42.77
C ALA A 505 -29.37 -2.02 -42.75
N ASP A 506 -29.35 -0.69 -42.68
CA ASP A 506 -28.14 0.12 -42.59
C ASP A 506 -27.78 0.43 -41.13
N GLY A 507 -28.40 -0.27 -40.17
CA GLY A 507 -28.19 -0.08 -38.73
C GLY A 507 -28.77 1.22 -38.20
N ALA A 508 -29.50 1.99 -39.02
CA ALA A 508 -29.99 3.30 -38.62
C ALA A 508 -31.20 3.18 -37.70
N PHE A 509 -31.25 4.06 -36.70
CA PHE A 509 -32.41 4.28 -35.84
C PHE A 509 -32.66 5.77 -35.67
N TRP A 510 -33.93 6.14 -35.49
CA TRP A 510 -34.31 7.49 -35.13
C TRP A 510 -35.70 7.53 -34.51
N PHE A 511 -35.96 8.56 -33.72
CA PHE A 511 -37.23 8.80 -33.06
C PHE A 511 -37.43 10.29 -32.75
N ARG A 512 -38.69 10.67 -32.51
CA ARG A 512 -39.07 12.01 -32.04
C ARG A 512 -39.27 11.98 -30.53
N THR A 513 -38.93 13.07 -29.86
CA THR A 513 -39.05 13.23 -28.41
C THR A 513 -39.04 14.71 -28.06
N VAL A 514 -38.93 15.03 -26.77
CA VAL A 514 -38.62 16.36 -26.23
C VAL A 514 -37.19 16.38 -25.70
N VAL A 515 -36.57 17.56 -25.58
CA VAL A 515 -35.29 17.65 -24.86
C VAL A 515 -35.53 17.31 -23.38
N PRO A 516 -34.90 16.27 -22.82
CA PRO A 516 -35.09 15.93 -21.42
C PRO A 516 -34.59 17.06 -20.53
N SER A 517 -35.22 17.23 -19.36
CA SER A 517 -34.70 18.14 -18.35
C SER A 517 -33.65 17.46 -17.46
N HIS A 518 -32.87 18.26 -16.75
CA HIS A 518 -32.16 17.76 -15.57
C HIS A 518 -33.18 17.49 -14.46
N TYR A 519 -32.92 16.49 -13.62
CA TYR A 519 -33.88 16.10 -12.58
C TYR A 519 -33.17 15.66 -11.30
N PRO A 520 -33.78 15.86 -10.12
CA PRO A 520 -33.25 15.35 -8.87
C PRO A 520 -33.49 13.85 -8.76
N ILE A 521 -32.50 13.09 -8.30
CA ILE A 521 -32.75 11.74 -7.77
C ILE A 521 -33.67 11.82 -6.54
N PRO A 522 -34.33 10.72 -6.13
CA PRO A 522 -35.19 10.74 -4.95
C PRO A 522 -34.46 11.23 -3.68
N THR A 523 -35.05 12.18 -2.95
CA THR A 523 -34.44 12.83 -1.78
C THR A 523 -35.26 12.73 -0.49
N ASP A 524 -36.38 12.02 -0.55
CA ASP A 524 -37.33 11.79 0.53
C ASP A 524 -36.97 10.58 1.42
N GLY A 525 -35.78 10.00 1.19
CA GLY A 525 -35.24 8.86 1.92
C GLY A 525 -33.91 9.19 2.63
N PRO A 526 -33.29 8.18 3.25
CA PRO A 526 -32.00 8.32 3.93
C PRO A 526 -30.90 8.83 2.99
N VAL A 527 -30.87 8.41 1.73
CA VAL A 527 -29.86 8.92 0.77
C VAL A 527 -30.00 10.43 0.57
N GLY A 528 -31.23 10.94 0.50
CA GLY A 528 -31.47 12.38 0.46
C GLY A 528 -31.00 13.10 1.74
N ALA A 529 -31.13 12.47 2.91
CA ALA A 529 -30.60 13.01 4.16
C ALA A 529 -29.07 13.04 4.16
N LEU A 530 -28.42 11.98 3.66
CA LEU A 530 -26.97 11.90 3.48
C LEU A 530 -26.47 13.04 2.58
N LEU A 531 -27.10 13.23 1.41
CA LEU A 531 -26.71 14.30 0.49
C LEU A 531 -26.82 15.68 1.13
N ARG A 532 -27.91 15.96 1.87
CA ARG A 532 -28.07 17.22 2.62
C ARG A 532 -26.99 17.39 3.68
N ALA A 533 -26.67 16.34 4.43
CA ALA A 533 -25.63 16.37 5.46
C ALA A 533 -24.23 16.61 4.87
N SER A 534 -23.99 16.16 3.64
CA SER A 534 -22.73 16.39 2.90
C SER A 534 -22.74 17.62 1.98
N GLU A 535 -23.77 18.47 2.05
CA GLU A 535 -23.94 19.65 1.18
C GLU A 535 -23.90 19.34 -0.33
N ARG A 536 -24.36 18.14 -0.73
CA ARG A 536 -24.43 17.69 -2.13
C ARG A 536 -25.82 17.90 -2.72
N HIS A 537 -25.88 18.31 -3.99
CA HIS A 537 -27.14 18.41 -4.71
C HIS A 537 -27.59 17.04 -5.26
N PRO A 538 -28.91 16.83 -5.46
CA PRO A 538 -29.44 15.56 -5.97
C PRO A 538 -29.55 15.49 -7.50
N TYR A 539 -29.22 16.55 -8.23
CA TYR A 539 -29.49 16.64 -9.66
C TYR A 539 -28.59 15.76 -10.53
N ARG A 540 -29.22 15.11 -11.50
CA ARG A 540 -28.57 14.53 -12.67
C ARG A 540 -28.73 15.48 -13.86
N PRO A 541 -27.69 15.67 -14.69
CA PRO A 541 -27.80 16.44 -15.93
C PRO A 541 -28.80 15.79 -16.89
N ALA A 542 -29.34 16.55 -17.84
CA ALA A 542 -30.26 16.05 -18.85
C ALA A 542 -29.61 14.95 -19.71
N HIS A 543 -30.31 13.82 -19.86
CA HIS A 543 -29.84 12.67 -20.64
C HIS A 543 -30.98 11.85 -21.23
N VAL A 544 -30.65 11.09 -22.27
CA VAL A 544 -31.47 10.00 -22.82
C VAL A 544 -30.74 8.68 -22.59
N HIS A 545 -31.45 7.69 -22.07
CA HIS A 545 -30.90 6.35 -21.86
C HIS A 545 -31.02 5.49 -23.12
N PHE A 546 -30.08 4.55 -23.27
CA PHE A 546 -30.04 3.55 -24.33
C PHE A 546 -29.66 2.18 -23.76
N ILE A 547 -30.36 1.13 -24.18
CA ILE A 547 -29.82 -0.23 -24.22
C ILE A 547 -29.79 -0.66 -25.68
N ALA A 548 -28.60 -1.00 -26.18
CA ALA A 548 -28.43 -1.55 -27.52
C ALA A 548 -28.02 -3.03 -27.44
N GLU A 549 -28.69 -3.87 -28.23
CA GLU A 549 -28.40 -5.30 -28.33
C GLU A 549 -28.39 -5.75 -29.79
N ALA A 550 -27.50 -6.67 -30.12
CA ALA A 550 -27.44 -7.34 -31.41
C ALA A 550 -26.93 -8.78 -31.23
N ASP A 551 -27.39 -9.69 -32.07
CA ASP A 551 -26.98 -11.10 -32.03
C ASP A 551 -25.45 -11.21 -32.24
N GLY A 552 -24.75 -11.87 -31.30
CA GLY A 552 -23.30 -12.04 -31.35
C GLY A 552 -22.50 -10.85 -30.79
N PHE A 553 -23.16 -9.88 -30.14
CA PHE A 553 -22.52 -8.74 -29.51
C PHE A 553 -22.88 -8.63 -28.03
N VAL A 554 -22.00 -8.02 -27.25
CA VAL A 554 -22.23 -7.66 -25.85
C VAL A 554 -23.19 -6.47 -25.80
N PRO A 555 -24.34 -6.58 -25.09
CA PRO A 555 -25.24 -5.45 -24.87
C PRO A 555 -24.54 -4.24 -24.26
N VAL A 556 -24.90 -3.03 -24.69
CA VAL A 556 -24.42 -1.79 -24.08
C VAL A 556 -25.58 -1.04 -23.43
N THR A 557 -25.47 -0.77 -22.13
CA THR A 557 -26.33 0.18 -21.41
C THR A 557 -25.59 1.51 -21.31
N THR A 558 -26.16 2.58 -21.83
CA THR A 558 -25.49 3.89 -21.88
C THR A 558 -26.45 5.08 -21.78
N HIS A 559 -25.89 6.28 -21.72
CA HIS A 559 -26.59 7.56 -21.77
C HIS A 559 -26.00 8.44 -22.87
N VAL A 560 -26.81 9.32 -23.46
CA VAL A 560 -26.30 10.53 -24.11
C VAL A 560 -26.69 11.74 -23.26
N PHE A 561 -25.71 12.57 -22.89
CA PHE A 561 -25.93 13.77 -22.09
C PHE A 561 -26.01 15.02 -22.97
N VAL A 562 -26.91 15.94 -22.61
CA VAL A 562 -27.09 17.21 -23.32
C VAL A 562 -25.96 18.18 -22.91
N ALA A 563 -25.16 18.66 -23.86
CA ALA A 563 -23.95 19.44 -23.59
C ALA A 563 -24.17 20.79 -22.89
N ASP A 564 -25.34 21.42 -23.05
CA ASP A 564 -25.71 22.66 -22.38
C ASP A 564 -26.51 22.43 -21.08
N SER A 565 -26.57 21.19 -20.59
CA SER A 565 -27.26 20.87 -19.35
C SER A 565 -26.48 21.34 -18.12
N PRO A 566 -27.15 21.90 -17.11
CA PRO A 566 -26.56 22.06 -15.78
C PRO A 566 -26.12 20.71 -15.20
N TYR A 567 -25.15 20.74 -14.28
CA TYR A 567 -24.69 19.59 -13.48
C TYR A 567 -23.85 18.52 -14.22
N LEU A 568 -23.33 18.80 -15.41
CA LEU A 568 -22.42 17.86 -16.11
C LEU A 568 -21.17 17.53 -15.27
N ASP A 569 -20.59 18.53 -14.61
CA ASP A 569 -19.37 18.37 -13.80
C ASP A 569 -19.65 17.91 -12.36
N SER A 570 -20.92 17.70 -12.01
CA SER A 570 -21.35 17.45 -10.64
C SER A 570 -22.51 16.47 -10.53
N ASP A 571 -22.69 15.58 -11.51
CA ASP A 571 -23.75 14.57 -11.52
C ASP A 571 -23.79 13.80 -10.19
N ALA A 572 -24.98 13.76 -9.57
CA ALA A 572 -25.17 13.16 -8.25
C ALA A 572 -24.75 11.67 -8.17
N VAL A 573 -24.72 10.99 -9.32
CA VAL A 573 -24.39 9.56 -9.43
C VAL A 573 -23.13 9.29 -10.28
N PHE A 574 -22.38 10.33 -10.65
CA PHE A 574 -21.09 10.23 -11.35
C PHE A 574 -21.15 9.50 -12.70
N ALA A 575 -22.28 9.54 -13.41
CA ALA A 575 -22.51 8.79 -14.63
C ALA A 575 -22.00 9.49 -15.90
N VAL A 576 -21.64 10.77 -15.80
CA VAL A 576 -21.16 11.58 -16.94
C VAL A 576 -19.77 11.13 -17.36
N LYS A 577 -19.66 10.77 -18.64
CA LYS A 577 -18.37 10.52 -19.32
C LYS A 577 -18.23 11.51 -20.48
N PRO A 578 -17.05 12.11 -20.71
CA PRO A 578 -16.87 13.09 -21.79
C PRO A 578 -17.29 12.58 -23.17
N GLY A 579 -17.04 11.30 -23.47
CA GLY A 579 -17.41 10.68 -24.74
C GLY A 579 -18.92 10.48 -24.93
N LEU A 580 -19.73 10.66 -23.89
CA LEU A 580 -21.20 10.56 -23.91
C LEU A 580 -21.92 11.93 -23.95
N VAL A 581 -21.19 13.05 -23.89
CA VAL A 581 -21.77 14.39 -23.99
C VAL A 581 -21.93 14.78 -25.46
N ARG A 582 -23.13 15.22 -25.86
CA ARG A 582 -23.44 15.64 -27.24
C ARG A 582 -24.17 16.98 -27.28
N ASP A 583 -23.89 17.75 -28.32
CA ASP A 583 -24.63 18.97 -28.61
C ASP A 583 -25.99 18.64 -29.22
N PHE A 584 -27.05 19.18 -28.63
CA PHE A 584 -28.40 19.08 -29.16
C PHE A 584 -28.64 20.33 -30.01
N THR A 585 -28.27 20.28 -31.27
CA THR A 585 -28.25 21.45 -32.16
C THR A 585 -29.65 21.98 -32.45
N VAL A 586 -29.82 23.31 -32.52
CA VAL A 586 -31.10 23.91 -32.94
C VAL A 586 -31.17 23.92 -34.47
N VAL A 587 -32.21 23.30 -35.03
CA VAL A 587 -32.49 23.25 -36.46
C VAL A 587 -33.68 24.15 -36.78
N THR A 588 -33.48 25.12 -37.68
CA THR A 588 -34.50 26.09 -38.10
C THR A 588 -34.99 25.86 -39.53
N ASP A 589 -34.39 24.91 -40.27
CA ASP A 589 -34.74 24.61 -41.65
C ASP A 589 -36.13 23.91 -41.74
N PRO A 590 -37.14 24.53 -42.38
CA PRO A 590 -38.45 23.91 -42.56
C PRO A 590 -38.41 22.60 -43.34
N ALA A 591 -37.46 22.41 -44.26
CA ALA A 591 -37.36 21.18 -45.05
C ALA A 591 -36.91 19.98 -44.19
N GLU A 592 -35.98 20.20 -43.25
CA GLU A 592 -35.59 19.18 -42.27
C GLU A 592 -36.70 18.92 -41.25
N ALA A 593 -37.45 19.95 -40.85
CA ALA A 593 -38.61 19.77 -39.98
C ALA A 593 -39.71 18.92 -40.67
N GLU A 594 -39.99 19.19 -41.95
CA GLU A 594 -40.90 18.37 -42.77
C GLU A 594 -40.39 16.93 -42.90
N ARG A 595 -39.09 16.73 -43.15
CA ARG A 595 -38.45 15.41 -43.26
C ARG A 595 -38.66 14.55 -42.02
N TYR A 596 -38.52 15.11 -40.82
CA TYR A 596 -38.70 14.38 -39.57
C TYR A 596 -40.13 14.42 -39.04
N GLY A 597 -41.05 15.13 -39.70
CA GLY A 597 -42.43 15.27 -39.25
C GLY A 597 -42.55 16.01 -37.91
N VAL A 598 -41.80 17.11 -37.76
CA VAL A 598 -41.82 18.04 -36.61
C VAL A 598 -41.98 19.48 -37.11
N THR A 599 -42.16 20.44 -36.19
CA THR A 599 -42.21 21.88 -36.52
C THR A 599 -40.87 22.55 -36.23
N ALA A 600 -40.41 23.43 -37.11
CA ALA A 600 -39.25 24.27 -36.84
C ALA A 600 -39.60 25.43 -35.88
N PRO A 601 -38.71 25.83 -34.95
CA PRO A 601 -37.42 25.21 -34.67
C PRO A 601 -37.54 23.93 -33.84
N PHE A 602 -36.61 23.00 -34.02
CA PHE A 602 -36.50 21.78 -33.21
C PHE A 602 -35.04 21.50 -32.80
N ARG A 603 -34.80 20.59 -31.85
CA ARG A 603 -33.47 20.17 -31.40
C ARG A 603 -33.07 18.85 -32.06
N HIS A 604 -31.85 18.73 -32.56
CA HIS A 604 -31.36 17.51 -33.20
C HIS A 604 -30.06 17.03 -32.58
N VAL A 605 -29.99 15.72 -32.32
CA VAL A 605 -28.76 15.05 -31.87
C VAL A 605 -28.55 13.79 -32.70
N HIS A 606 -27.28 13.55 -33.07
CA HIS A 606 -26.84 12.31 -33.68
C HIS A 606 -25.94 11.54 -32.71
N PHE A 607 -26.26 10.28 -32.44
CA PHE A 607 -25.54 9.44 -31.49
C PHE A 607 -25.41 8.00 -32.01
N ASP A 608 -24.20 7.65 -32.43
CA ASP A 608 -23.88 6.31 -32.90
C ASP A 608 -23.58 5.35 -31.73
N LEU A 609 -24.12 4.14 -31.85
CA LEU A 609 -23.91 3.04 -30.90
C LEU A 609 -22.93 2.05 -31.53
N ARG A 610 -21.84 1.75 -30.81
CA ARG A 610 -20.78 0.84 -31.24
C ARG A 610 -20.72 -0.33 -30.26
N LEU A 611 -21.12 -1.50 -30.74
CA LEU A 611 -21.22 -2.73 -29.97
C LEU A 611 -19.95 -3.57 -30.11
N VAL A 612 -19.56 -4.23 -29.01
CA VAL A 612 -18.40 -5.12 -28.95
C VAL A 612 -18.84 -6.56 -29.26
N PRO A 613 -18.14 -7.32 -30.12
CA PRO A 613 -18.42 -8.74 -30.33
C PRO A 613 -18.34 -9.56 -29.03
N ALA A 614 -19.24 -10.52 -28.85
CA ALA A 614 -19.40 -11.33 -27.63
C ALA A 614 -18.39 -12.48 -27.46
#